data_AF-A0A354DIB3-F1
#
_entry.id   AF-A0A354DIB3-F1
#
_cell.length_a   1.000
_cell.length_b   1.000
_cell.length_c   1.000
_cell.angle_alpha   90.00
_cell.angle_beta   90.00
_cell.angle_gamma   90.00
#
_symmetry.space_group_name_H-M   'P 1'
#
loop_
_entity.id
_entity.type
_entity.pdbx_description
1 polymer ?
#
loop_
_entity_poly.entity_id
_entity_poly.type
_entity_poly.pdbx_seq_one_letter_code
_entity_poly.pdbx_strand_id
1 'polypeptide(L)'
;CEQHRASLRDRVGMAHPVRVDAGCRNTVYNAVEQSGAEYLDVFLARGVHQFRVEFLGEGPEKVEEVIQLNQEALEGKRSGTSVWKTLKALNQLGVTRGQLTH
;
A
#
# COMPACT_ATOMS: atom_id res chain seq x y z
N CYS A 1 -7.25 -0.35 22.60
CA CYS A 1 -6.25 0.75 22.65
C CYS A 1 -6.62 1.86 21.69
N GLU A 2 -6.98 1.58 20.43
CA GLU A 2 -7.49 2.63 19.53
C GLU A 2 -8.88 3.12 19.99
N GLN A 3 -9.01 4.41 20.24
CA GLN A 3 -10.28 5.08 20.60
C GLN A 3 -10.68 6.16 19.57
N HIS A 4 -9.71 6.63 18.78
CA HIS A 4 -9.89 7.74 17.85
C HIS A 4 -9.16 7.46 16.55
N ARG A 5 -9.77 7.87 15.43
CA ARG A 5 -9.05 7.98 14.16
C ARG A 5 -8.34 9.33 14.13
N ALA A 6 -7.02 9.30 13.95
CA ALA A 6 -6.19 10.48 13.84
C ALA A 6 -5.29 10.42 12.60
N SER A 7 -4.88 11.59 12.13
CA SER A 7 -3.88 11.75 11.07
C SER A 7 -2.95 12.91 11.42
N LEU A 8 -1.67 12.79 11.08
CA LEU A 8 -0.70 13.88 11.16
C LEU A 8 -0.66 14.61 9.83
N ARG A 9 -0.60 15.94 9.87
CA ARG A 9 -0.44 16.75 8.66
C ARG A 9 1.02 17.18 8.51
N ASP A 10 1.60 16.90 7.36
CA ASP A 10 2.97 17.33 7.06
C ASP A 10 3.04 18.80 6.60
N ARG A 11 4.25 19.29 6.35
CA ARG A 11 4.50 20.68 5.92
C ARG A 11 3.93 21.03 4.54
N VAL A 12 3.66 20.03 3.70
CA VAL A 12 3.08 20.22 2.36
C VAL A 12 1.56 19.93 2.36
N GLY A 13 0.98 19.61 3.51
CA GLY A 13 -0.45 19.46 3.72
C GLY A 13 -0.98 18.03 3.58
N MET A 14 -0.11 17.03 3.40
CA MET A 14 -0.51 15.62 3.28
C MET A 14 -0.93 15.07 4.64
N ALA A 15 -1.99 14.25 4.64
CA ALA A 15 -2.52 13.63 5.84
C ALA A 15 -2.01 12.18 5.96
N HIS A 16 -1.17 11.94 6.96
CA HIS A 16 -0.59 10.64 7.27
C HIS A 16 -1.42 9.94 8.34
N PRO A 17 -2.06 8.79 8.03
CA PRO A 17 -2.90 8.11 9.00
C PRO A 17 -2.07 7.56 10.15
N VAL A 18 -2.59 7.72 11.37
CA VAL A 18 -2.04 7.11 12.58
C VAL A 18 -2.95 5.95 12.97
N ARG A 19 -2.38 4.77 13.19
CA ARG A 19 -3.09 3.60 13.75
C ARG A 19 -2.35 3.07 14.96
N VAL A 20 -3.08 2.36 15.80
CA VAL A 20 -2.52 1.68 16.95
C VAL A 20 -2.14 0.25 16.55
N ASP A 21 -0.88 -0.11 16.73
CA ASP A 21 -0.40 -1.46 16.46
C ASP A 21 -0.83 -2.46 17.56
N ALA A 22 -0.52 -3.74 17.38
CA ALA A 22 -0.84 -4.79 18.35
C ALA A 22 -0.19 -4.58 19.74
N GLY A 23 0.88 -3.78 19.83
CA GLY A 23 1.57 -3.40 21.06
C GLY A 23 1.04 -2.12 21.70
N CYS A 24 -0.09 -1.59 21.23
CA CYS A 24 -0.68 -0.33 21.68
C CYS A 24 0.21 0.91 21.44
N ARG A 25 1.09 0.86 20.44
CA ARG A 25 1.91 2.00 20.01
C ARG A 25 1.30 2.68 18.80
N ASN A 26 1.49 3.99 18.70
CA ASN A 26 1.11 4.74 17.51
C ASN A 26 2.08 4.46 16.37
N THR A 27 1.54 4.01 15.24
CA THR A 27 2.26 3.82 13.98
C THR A 27 1.72 4.81 12.96
N VAL A 28 2.63 5.59 12.37
CA VAL A 28 2.33 6.55 11.32
C VAL A 28 2.56 5.87 9.98
N TYR A 29 1.56 5.91 9.10
CA TYR A 29 1.63 5.34 7.76
C TYR A 29 1.83 6.43 6.70
N ASN A 30 2.27 6.05 5.50
CA ASN A 30 2.37 6.97 4.37
C ASN A 30 1.01 7.52 3.99
N ALA A 31 0.97 8.77 3.54
CA ALA A 31 -0.26 9.44 3.12
C ALA A 31 -0.78 8.94 1.76
N VAL A 32 0.08 8.30 0.97
CA VAL A 32 -0.26 7.71 -0.33
C VAL A 32 0.01 6.21 -0.27
N GLU A 33 -0.95 5.44 -0.76
CA GLU A 33 -0.87 3.99 -0.90
C GLU A 33 0.36 3.58 -1.74
N GLN A 34 0.92 2.41 -1.46
CA GLN A 34 2.05 1.86 -2.19
C GLN A 34 1.64 0.58 -2.91
N SER A 35 2.21 0.36 -4.09
CA SER A 35 2.02 -0.87 -4.85
C SER A 35 3.37 -1.37 -5.36
N GLY A 36 3.60 -2.67 -5.16
CA GLY A 36 4.71 -3.41 -5.77
C GLY A 36 4.31 -4.16 -7.04
N ALA A 37 3.14 -3.88 -7.62
CA ALA A 37 2.54 -4.71 -8.68
C ALA A 37 3.43 -4.86 -9.92
N GLU A 38 4.26 -3.87 -10.26
CA GLU A 38 5.20 -3.98 -11.39
C GLU A 38 6.25 -5.08 -11.24
N TYR A 39 6.53 -5.50 -10.02
CA TYR A 39 7.53 -6.53 -9.74
C TYR A 39 6.91 -7.94 -9.77
N LEU A 40 5.59 -8.08 -9.95
CA LEU A 40 4.92 -9.38 -9.96
C LEU A 40 5.54 -10.34 -10.96
N ASP A 41 5.77 -9.91 -12.20
CA ASP A 41 6.35 -10.75 -13.26
C ASP A 41 7.75 -11.26 -12.87
N VAL A 42 8.57 -10.36 -12.30
CA VAL A 42 9.91 -10.69 -11.82
C VAL A 42 9.85 -11.70 -10.68
N PHE A 43 8.93 -11.51 -9.73
CA PHE A 43 8.78 -12.39 -8.57
C PHE A 43 8.24 -13.77 -8.95
N LEU A 44 7.24 -13.83 -9.81
CA LEU A 44 6.70 -15.08 -10.34
C LEU A 44 7.79 -15.86 -11.10
N ALA A 45 8.58 -15.18 -11.95
CA ALA A 45 9.70 -15.80 -12.65
C ALA A 45 10.81 -16.32 -11.72
N ARG A 46 10.85 -15.85 -10.46
CA ARG A 46 11.79 -16.29 -9.41
C ARG A 46 11.16 -17.28 -8.42
N GLY A 47 9.94 -17.75 -8.67
CA GLY A 47 9.25 -18.76 -7.85
C GLY A 47 8.55 -18.21 -6.61
N VAL A 48 8.34 -16.90 -6.51
CA VAL A 48 7.52 -16.31 -5.44
C VAL A 48 6.05 -16.44 -5.83
N HIS A 49 5.26 -17.07 -4.97
CA HIS A 49 3.82 -17.30 -5.21
C HIS A 49 2.92 -16.77 -4.10
N GLN A 50 3.51 -16.25 -3.02
CA GLN A 50 2.77 -15.70 -1.90
C GLN A 50 2.91 -14.18 -1.89
N PHE A 51 1.79 -13.50 -2.11
CA PHE A 51 1.68 -12.05 -2.09
C PHE A 51 0.66 -11.65 -1.03
N ARG A 52 0.92 -10.52 -0.37
CA ARG A 52 0.03 -9.97 0.65
C ARG A 52 -0.48 -8.62 0.20
N VAL A 53 -1.78 -8.43 0.33
CA VAL A 53 -2.44 -7.13 0.21
C VAL A 53 -2.86 -6.72 1.62
N GLU A 54 -2.50 -5.51 2.04
CA GLU A 54 -2.83 -4.96 3.36
C GLU A 54 -3.66 -3.70 3.20
N PHE A 55 -4.64 -3.55 4.09
CA PHE A 55 -5.57 -2.42 4.11
C PHE A 55 -5.53 -1.77 5.49
N LEU A 56 -5.63 -0.44 5.54
CA LEU A 56 -5.60 0.33 6.79
C LEU A 56 -6.98 0.84 7.20
N GLY A 57 -7.87 1.05 6.24
CA GLY A 57 -9.20 1.59 6.52
C GLY A 57 -9.99 2.00 5.28
N GLU A 58 -9.61 1.46 4.13
CA GLU A 58 -10.28 1.61 2.84
C GLU A 58 -11.71 1.04 2.93
N GLY A 59 -12.63 1.65 2.19
CA GLY A 59 -14.01 1.18 2.11
C GLY A 59 -14.15 -0.14 1.32
N PRO A 60 -15.30 -0.83 1.44
CA PRO A 60 -15.50 -2.15 0.84
C PRO A 60 -15.30 -2.15 -0.69
N GLU A 61 -15.82 -1.15 -1.40
CA GLU A 61 -15.65 -1.01 -2.85
C GLU A 61 -14.18 -0.92 -3.26
N LYS A 62 -13.38 -0.17 -2.48
CA LYS A 62 -11.95 -0.01 -2.74
C LYS A 62 -11.18 -1.30 -2.46
N VAL A 63 -11.55 -2.02 -1.39
CA VAL A 63 -10.97 -3.32 -1.06
C VAL A 63 -11.21 -4.32 -2.19
N GLU A 64 -12.44 -4.39 -2.71
CA GLU A 64 -12.81 -5.27 -3.82
C GLU A 64 -12.03 -4.91 -5.10
N GLU A 65 -11.96 -3.63 -5.46
CA GLU A 65 -11.18 -3.14 -6.61
C GLU A 65 -9.70 -3.57 -6.50
N VAL A 66 -9.07 -3.35 -5.34
CA VAL A 66 -7.65 -3.69 -5.14
C VAL A 66 -7.43 -5.20 -5.26
N ILE A 67 -8.30 -6.02 -4.67
CA ILE A 67 -8.19 -7.48 -4.76
C ILE A 67 -8.32 -7.92 -6.22
N GLN A 68 -9.35 -7.44 -6.93
CA GLN A 68 -9.59 -7.81 -8.33
C GLN A 68 -8.40 -7.43 -9.22
N LEU A 69 -7.89 -6.20 -9.12
CA LEU A 69 -6.78 -5.74 -9.95
C LEU A 69 -5.50 -6.57 -9.73
N ASN A 70 -5.21 -6.95 -8.47
CA ASN A 70 -4.06 -7.79 -8.17
C ASN A 70 -4.26 -9.23 -8.64
N GLN A 71 -5.47 -9.78 -8.57
CA GLN A 71 -5.79 -11.10 -9.13
C GLN A 71 -5.62 -11.12 -10.65
N GLU A 72 -6.17 -10.13 -11.36
CA GLU A 72 -5.99 -9.99 -12.82
C GLU A 72 -4.51 -9.92 -13.22
N ALA A 73 -3.68 -9.26 -12.40
CA ALA A 73 -2.25 -9.18 -12.65
C ALA A 73 -1.53 -10.52 -12.41
N LEU A 74 -1.87 -11.23 -11.32
CA LEU A 74 -1.33 -12.56 -11.03
C LEU A 74 -1.72 -13.61 -12.08
N GLU A 75 -2.89 -13.44 -12.69
CA GLU A 75 -3.39 -14.29 -13.80
C GLU A 75 -2.82 -13.89 -15.17
N GLY A 76 -2.01 -12.83 -15.24
CA GLY A 76 -1.44 -12.32 -16.51
C GLY A 76 -2.46 -11.61 -17.42
N LYS A 77 -3.67 -11.33 -16.93
CA LYS A 77 -4.71 -10.60 -17.68
C LYS A 77 -4.46 -9.09 -17.69
N ARG A 78 -3.65 -8.60 -16.76
CA ARG A 78 -3.31 -7.18 -16.58
C ARG A 78 -1.82 -7.04 -16.24
N SER A 79 -1.17 -5.96 -16.69
CA SER A 79 0.20 -5.67 -16.27
C SER A 79 0.24 -5.01 -14.88
N GLY A 80 1.31 -5.26 -14.12
CA GLY A 80 1.56 -4.57 -12.85
C GLY A 80 1.55 -3.05 -12.97
N THR A 81 2.05 -2.51 -14.09
CA THR A 81 2.02 -1.07 -14.40
C THR A 81 0.59 -0.54 -14.49
N SER A 82 -0.33 -1.32 -15.06
CA SER A 82 -1.74 -0.95 -15.15
C SER A 82 -2.36 -0.89 -13.75
N VAL A 83 -2.05 -1.84 -12.87
CA VAL A 83 -2.58 -1.89 -11.49
C VAL A 83 -2.27 -0.62 -10.71
N TRP A 84 -0.98 -0.26 -10.53
CA TRP A 84 -0.65 0.88 -9.66
C TRP A 84 -1.14 2.22 -10.23
N LYS A 85 -1.19 2.35 -11.57
CA LYS A 85 -1.74 3.54 -12.23
C LYS A 85 -3.24 3.67 -11.99
N THR A 86 -4.00 2.57 -12.10
CA THR A 86 -5.43 2.55 -11.79
C THR A 86 -5.66 2.91 -10.32
N LEU A 87 -4.87 2.34 -9.41
CA LEU A 87 -4.97 2.62 -7.98
C LEU A 87 -4.46 4.03 -7.60
N LYS A 88 -3.75 4.72 -8.51
CA LYS A 88 -3.01 5.96 -8.22
C LYS A 88 -2.06 5.81 -7.03
N ALA A 89 -1.53 4.60 -6.85
CA ALA A 89 -0.59 4.26 -5.80
C ALA A 89 0.83 4.68 -6.20
N LEU A 90 1.71 4.86 -5.21
CA LEU A 90 3.13 4.98 -5.46
C LEU A 90 3.66 3.62 -5.91
N ASN A 91 4.31 3.60 -7.07
CA ASN A 91 5.05 2.43 -7.54
C ASN A 91 6.38 2.32 -6.78
N GLN A 92 6.36 1.61 -5.65
CA GLN A 92 7.51 1.49 -4.79
C GLN A 92 7.48 0.15 -4.06
N LEU A 93 8.62 -0.57 -4.14
CA LEU A 93 8.86 -1.76 -3.37
C LEU A 93 9.85 -1.44 -2.24
N GLY A 94 9.40 -1.58 -0.98
CA GLY A 94 10.24 -1.37 0.19
C GLY A 94 10.18 0.04 0.77
N VAL A 95 11.18 0.38 1.61
CA VAL A 95 11.19 1.64 2.36
C VAL A 95 11.34 2.86 1.46
N THR A 96 10.50 3.87 1.69
CA THR A 96 10.77 5.24 1.25
C THR A 96 12.13 5.67 1.79
N ARG A 97 12.91 6.47 1.03
CA ARG A 97 14.02 7.22 1.64
C ARG A 97 13.41 8.01 2.80
N GLY A 98 13.82 7.71 4.03
CA GLY A 98 13.31 8.37 5.22
C GLY A 98 13.49 9.89 5.12
N GLN A 99 12.56 10.65 5.69
CA GLN A 99 12.64 12.12 5.73
C GLN A 99 13.60 12.66 6.82
N LEU A 100 14.26 11.77 7.58
CA LEU A 100 15.24 12.14 8.59
C LEU A 100 16.60 12.38 7.93
N THR A 101 16.82 13.59 7.44
CA THR A 101 18.18 14.15 7.30
C THR A 101 18.63 14.62 8.68
N HIS A 102 19.67 14.00 9.21
CA HIS A 102 20.42 14.53 10.36
C HIS A 102 21.16 15.82 9.98
#